data_AF-A0A447JL20-F1
#
_entry.id   AF-A0A447JL20-F1
#
_cell.length_a   1.000
_cell.length_b   1.000
_cell.length_c   1.000
_cell.angle_alpha   90.00
_cell.angle_beta   90.00
_cell.angle_gamma   90.00
#
_symmetry.space_group_name_H-M   'P 1'
#
loop_
_entity.id
_entity.type
_entity.pdbx_description
1 polymer ?
#
loop_
_entity_poly.entity_id
_entity_poly.type
_entity_poly.pdbx_seq_one_letter_code
_entity_poly.pdbx_strand_id
1 'polypeptide(L)'
;MVVEGARVLGVIALKDIVKGGIKERFAQLRKMGIKTVMITGDNRLTAAAIAAEAGVDDFLAEATPEAKLALIRQYQAEGRLVAMTGDGTNDAPALAQADVAVAMNSGTQAAKEAGNMVDLDSNPTKLIEVVHIGKQMLMTRGSLTTFSIANDVAKYFAIIPAAFAATYPQLNALNVMGLHSPNSAILSAVIFNALIIIFLIPLALKGVSYKPLSASAMLRRNLWIYGLGGLVVPFIGIKVIDVLLTLLGLA
;
A
#
# COMPACT_ATOMS: atom_id res chain seq x y z
N MET A 1 -13.05 -7.90 44.61
CA MET A 1 -13.51 -7.52 45.96
C MET A 1 -12.33 -7.69 46.90
N VAL A 2 -12.08 -6.72 47.77
CA VAL A 2 -11.00 -6.78 48.78
C VAL A 2 -11.66 -6.95 50.14
N VAL A 3 -11.17 -7.92 50.92
CA VAL A 3 -11.73 -8.31 52.21
C VAL A 3 -10.60 -8.47 53.20
N GLU A 4 -10.80 -8.03 54.44
CA GLU A 4 -9.89 -8.27 55.56
C GLU A 4 -10.66 -8.92 56.70
N GLY A 5 -10.27 -10.15 57.05
CA GLY A 5 -11.06 -11.01 57.93
C GLY A 5 -12.46 -11.25 57.37
N ALA A 6 -13.50 -10.92 58.15
CA ALA A 6 -14.90 -11.00 57.74
C ALA A 6 -15.48 -9.68 57.20
N ARG A 7 -14.66 -8.63 57.10
CA ARG A 7 -15.12 -7.29 56.69
C ARG A 7 -14.74 -7.02 55.23
N VAL A 8 -15.74 -6.78 54.40
CA VAL A 8 -15.53 -6.29 53.04
C VAL A 8 -14.97 -4.87 53.11
N LEU A 9 -13.78 -4.66 52.54
CA LEU A 9 -13.10 -3.36 52.52
C LEU A 9 -13.48 -2.53 51.29
N GLY A 10 -13.79 -3.19 50.16
CA GLY A 10 -14.22 -2.52 48.95
C GLY A 10 -14.10 -3.38 47.70
N VAL A 11 -14.22 -2.75 46.53
CA VAL A 11 -14.08 -3.39 45.22
C VAL A 11 -13.03 -2.63 44.42
N ILE A 12 -12.05 -3.35 43.87
CA ILE A 12 -11.13 -2.81 42.87
C ILE A 12 -11.76 -3.06 41.51
N ALA A 13 -12.07 -1.98 40.80
CA ALA A 13 -12.49 -2.05 39.41
C ALA A 13 -11.24 -2.00 38.52
N LEU A 14 -10.91 -3.12 37.88
CA LEU A 14 -9.90 -3.19 36.84
C LEU A 14 -10.62 -2.99 35.51
N LYS A 15 -10.36 -1.87 34.83
CA LYS A 15 -10.84 -1.61 33.47
C LYS A 15 -9.66 -1.71 32.53
N ASP A 16 -9.82 -2.48 31.46
CA ASP A 16 -8.85 -2.48 30.36
C ASP A 16 -8.94 -1.14 29.61
N ILE A 17 -7.81 -0.43 29.53
CA ILE A 17 -7.80 0.92 28.97
C ILE A 17 -7.51 0.81 27.48
N VAL A 18 -8.53 1.17 26.69
CA VAL A 18 -8.37 1.32 25.25
C VAL A 18 -7.34 2.44 24.99
N LYS A 19 -6.25 2.11 24.28
CA LYS A 19 -5.22 3.10 23.91
C LYS A 19 -5.86 4.28 23.17
N GLY A 20 -5.49 5.50 23.55
CA GLY A 20 -6.03 6.72 22.93
C GLY A 20 -5.80 6.76 21.42
N GLY A 21 -6.76 7.32 20.68
CA GLY A 21 -6.67 7.45 19.21
C GLY A 21 -7.11 6.21 18.42
N ILE A 22 -7.45 5.08 19.07
CA ILE A 22 -7.79 3.84 18.35
C ILE A 22 -9.08 3.96 17.55
N LYS A 23 -10.05 4.74 18.06
CA LYS A 23 -11.36 4.91 17.45
C LYS A 23 -11.27 5.66 16.14
N GLU A 24 -10.46 6.72 16.10
CA GLU A 24 -10.16 7.46 14.89
C GLU A 24 -9.45 6.57 13.86
N ARG A 25 -8.53 5.72 14.33
CA ARG A 25 -7.77 4.79 13.48
C ARG A 25 -8.67 3.70 12.88
N PHE A 26 -9.58 3.11 13.64
CA PHE A 26 -10.57 2.16 13.09
C PHE A 26 -11.57 2.85 12.16
N ALA A 27 -11.97 4.10 12.44
CA ALA A 27 -12.79 4.88 11.52
C ALA A 27 -12.09 5.12 10.17
N GLN A 28 -10.76 5.31 10.16
CA GLN A 28 -9.98 5.41 8.92
C GLN A 28 -9.96 4.09 8.14
N LEU A 29 -9.75 2.95 8.82
CA LEU A 29 -9.84 1.62 8.18
C LEU A 29 -11.21 1.38 7.54
N ARG A 30 -12.29 1.75 8.25
CA ARG A 30 -13.66 1.61 7.74
C ARG A 30 -13.88 2.44 6.49
N LYS A 31 -13.37 3.68 6.45
CA LYS A 31 -13.36 4.54 5.24
C LYS A 31 -12.54 3.95 4.09
N MET A 32 -11.58 3.07 4.38
CA MET A 32 -10.80 2.33 3.40
C MET A 32 -11.46 1.02 2.94
N GLY A 33 -12.67 0.71 3.44
CA GLY A 33 -13.41 -0.51 3.12
C GLY A 33 -12.91 -1.74 3.88
N ILE A 34 -12.16 -1.56 4.97
CA ILE A 34 -11.60 -2.66 5.77
C ILE A 34 -12.50 -2.87 6.99
N LYS A 35 -13.04 -4.09 7.15
CA LYS A 35 -13.82 -4.51 8.32
C LYS A 35 -12.89 -4.89 9.47
N THR A 36 -13.15 -4.39 10.67
CA THR A 36 -12.39 -4.70 11.88
C THR A 36 -13.22 -5.55 12.83
N VAL A 37 -12.69 -6.72 13.21
CA VAL A 37 -13.35 -7.63 14.14
C VAL A 37 -12.43 -7.83 15.35
N MET A 38 -12.92 -7.51 16.54
CA MET A 38 -12.19 -7.79 17.78
C MET A 38 -12.41 -9.24 18.20
N ILE A 39 -11.35 -9.92 18.64
CA ILE A 39 -11.42 -11.30 19.13
C ILE A 39 -10.92 -11.29 20.57
N THR A 40 -11.73 -11.78 21.51
CA THR A 40 -11.36 -11.89 22.93
C THR A 40 -11.87 -13.18 23.56
N GLY A 41 -11.17 -13.64 24.59
CA GLY A 41 -11.63 -14.71 25.49
C GLY A 41 -12.60 -14.22 26.57
N ASP A 42 -12.79 -12.91 26.71
CA ASP A 42 -13.73 -12.34 27.68
C ASP A 42 -15.18 -12.68 27.36
N ASN A 43 -16.02 -12.58 28.38
CA ASN A 43 -17.46 -12.73 28.22
C ASN A 43 -18.04 -11.66 27.29
N ARG A 44 -19.24 -11.96 26.77
CA ARG A 44 -19.90 -11.11 25.76
C ARG A 44 -20.18 -9.68 26.23
N LEU A 45 -20.46 -9.47 27.52
CA LEU A 45 -20.82 -8.16 28.06
C LEU A 45 -19.60 -7.23 28.16
N THR A 46 -18.47 -7.76 28.65
CA THR A 46 -17.18 -7.06 28.68
C THR A 46 -16.68 -6.79 27.26
N ALA A 47 -16.74 -7.79 26.38
CA ALA A 47 -16.33 -7.64 24.98
C ALA A 47 -17.14 -6.55 24.26
N ALA A 48 -18.47 -6.51 24.43
CA ALA A 48 -19.31 -5.48 23.82
C ALA A 48 -18.94 -4.07 24.29
N ALA A 49 -18.65 -3.90 25.58
CA ALA A 49 -18.26 -2.61 26.14
C ALA A 49 -16.92 -2.11 25.53
N ILE A 50 -15.92 -2.98 25.46
CA ILE A 50 -14.62 -2.65 24.86
C ILE A 50 -14.77 -2.40 23.35
N ALA A 51 -15.59 -3.20 22.65
CA ALA A 51 -15.84 -3.04 21.22
C ALA A 51 -16.44 -1.66 20.89
N ALA A 52 -17.41 -1.23 21.69
CA ALA A 52 -18.06 0.08 21.55
C ALA A 52 -17.12 1.24 21.86
N GLU A 53 -16.27 1.09 22.87
CA GLU A 53 -15.26 2.08 23.24
C GLU A 53 -14.19 2.23 22.15
N ALA A 54 -13.68 1.09 21.63
CA ALA A 54 -12.70 1.06 20.56
C ALA A 54 -13.28 1.47 19.20
N GLY A 55 -14.57 1.25 18.94
CA GLY A 55 -15.23 1.58 17.67
C GLY A 55 -14.94 0.59 16.54
N VAL A 56 -14.77 -0.71 16.86
CA VAL A 56 -14.64 -1.79 15.87
C VAL A 56 -15.97 -2.05 15.14
N ASP A 57 -15.94 -2.77 14.01
CA ASP A 57 -17.17 -3.14 13.28
C ASP A 57 -17.95 -4.27 13.96
N ASP A 58 -17.22 -5.22 14.56
CA ASP A 58 -17.79 -6.47 15.08
C ASP A 58 -16.88 -7.06 16.17
N PHE A 59 -17.37 -8.05 16.91
CA PHE A 59 -16.55 -8.77 17.88
C PHE A 59 -16.94 -10.25 18.06
N LEU A 60 -15.95 -11.08 18.38
CA LEU A 60 -16.10 -12.46 18.81
C LEU A 60 -15.64 -12.56 20.27
N ALA A 61 -16.58 -12.82 21.16
CA ALA A 61 -16.35 -13.06 22.58
C ALA A 61 -16.20 -14.56 22.87
N GLU A 62 -15.62 -14.91 24.01
CA GLU A 62 -15.40 -16.31 24.44
C GLU A 62 -14.76 -17.18 23.34
N ALA A 63 -13.82 -16.58 22.58
CA ALA A 63 -13.31 -17.15 21.34
C ALA A 63 -12.40 -18.36 21.59
N THR A 64 -12.86 -19.57 21.24
CA THR A 64 -12.01 -20.76 21.21
C THR A 64 -11.05 -20.75 20.01
N PRO A 65 -9.93 -21.48 20.04
CA PRO A 65 -9.02 -21.59 18.89
C PRO A 65 -9.73 -22.01 17.59
N GLU A 66 -10.70 -22.93 17.67
CA GLU A 66 -11.49 -23.41 16.53
C GLU A 66 -12.42 -22.32 16.00
N ALA A 67 -13.04 -21.53 16.89
CA ALA A 67 -13.90 -20.41 16.51
C ALA A 67 -13.11 -19.32 15.77
N LYS A 68 -11.88 -19.03 16.21
CA LYS A 68 -10.97 -18.10 15.52
C LYS A 68 -10.66 -18.58 14.10
N LEU A 69 -10.27 -19.85 13.95
CA LEU A 69 -9.99 -20.46 12.65
C LEU A 69 -11.22 -20.48 11.73
N ALA A 70 -12.39 -20.83 12.27
CA ALA A 70 -13.64 -20.85 11.51
C ALA A 70 -13.99 -19.45 10.98
N LEU A 71 -13.82 -18.41 11.80
CA LEU A 71 -14.07 -17.03 11.40
C LEU A 71 -13.14 -16.57 10.27
N ILE A 72 -11.85 -16.92 10.35
CA ILE A 72 -10.87 -16.60 9.29
C ILE A 72 -11.26 -17.29 7.99
N ARG A 73 -11.54 -18.60 8.03
CA ARG A 73 -11.92 -19.39 6.85
C ARG A 73 -13.23 -18.91 6.23
N GLN A 74 -14.19 -18.50 7.06
CA GLN A 74 -15.44 -17.92 6.58
C GLN A 74 -15.18 -16.68 5.73
N TYR A 75 -14.40 -15.71 6.24
CA TYR A 75 -14.11 -14.50 5.48
C TYR A 75 -13.26 -14.78 4.23
N GLN A 76 -12.33 -15.74 4.29
CA GLN A 76 -11.57 -16.18 3.13
C GLN A 76 -12.48 -16.83 2.07
N ALA A 77 -13.46 -17.65 2.48
CA ALA A 77 -14.45 -18.25 1.58
C ALA A 77 -15.37 -17.20 0.94
N GLU A 78 -15.61 -16.07 1.60
CA GLU A 78 -16.28 -14.89 1.04
C GLU A 78 -15.38 -14.08 0.07
N GLY A 79 -14.15 -14.53 -0.19
CA GLY A 79 -13.20 -13.87 -1.09
C GLY A 79 -12.49 -12.67 -0.47
N ARG A 80 -12.45 -12.55 0.87
CA ARG A 80 -11.74 -11.48 1.58
C ARG A 80 -10.37 -11.96 2.02
N LEU A 81 -9.38 -11.07 1.93
CA LEU A 81 -8.08 -11.27 2.58
C LEU A 81 -8.21 -10.92 4.06
N VAL A 82 -7.70 -11.80 4.93
CA VAL A 82 -7.80 -11.68 6.38
C VAL A 82 -6.43 -11.39 6.97
N ALA A 83 -6.35 -10.32 7.75
CA ALA A 83 -5.18 -9.99 8.54
C ALA A 83 -5.48 -10.22 10.03
N MET A 84 -4.56 -10.85 10.75
CA MET A 84 -4.69 -11.15 12.19
C MET A 84 -3.47 -10.67 12.96
N THR A 85 -3.69 -10.20 14.18
CA THR A 85 -2.63 -9.97 15.17
C THR A 85 -2.95 -10.73 16.46
N GLY A 86 -1.91 -11.24 17.12
CA GLY A 86 -2.06 -12.05 18.34
C GLY A 86 -0.72 -12.29 19.04
N ASP A 87 -0.78 -12.79 20.27
CA ASP A 87 0.36 -12.98 21.17
C ASP A 87 0.46 -14.40 21.77
N GLY A 88 -0.64 -15.16 21.79
CA GLY A 88 -0.70 -16.45 22.46
C GLY A 88 -0.26 -17.65 21.61
N THR A 89 0.17 -18.73 22.28
CA THR A 89 0.28 -20.06 21.65
C THR A 89 -1.04 -20.51 21.02
N ASN A 90 -2.15 -20.13 21.66
CA ASN A 90 -3.51 -20.42 21.19
C ASN A 90 -3.87 -19.69 19.89
N ASP A 91 -3.14 -18.63 19.55
CA ASP A 91 -3.36 -17.88 18.31
C ASP A 91 -2.46 -18.39 17.17
N ALA A 92 -1.43 -19.19 17.44
CA ALA A 92 -0.51 -19.66 16.41
C ALA A 92 -1.20 -20.36 15.23
N PRO A 93 -2.20 -21.26 15.43
CA PRO A 93 -2.93 -21.85 14.29
C PRO A 93 -3.72 -20.81 13.49
N ALA A 94 -4.33 -19.84 14.17
CA ALA A 94 -5.12 -18.79 13.53
C ALA A 94 -4.23 -17.79 12.77
N LEU A 95 -3.07 -17.43 13.34
CA LEU A 95 -2.03 -16.66 12.66
C LEU A 95 -1.54 -17.37 11.40
N ALA A 96 -1.25 -18.67 11.48
CA ALA A 96 -0.80 -19.45 10.31
C ALA A 96 -1.88 -19.56 9.20
N GLN A 97 -3.16 -19.49 9.55
CA GLN A 97 -4.28 -19.55 8.60
C GLN A 97 -4.59 -18.18 7.95
N ALA A 98 -4.26 -17.07 8.61
CA ALA A 98 -4.49 -15.72 8.10
C ALA A 98 -3.58 -15.41 6.91
N ASP A 99 -4.05 -14.58 5.99
CA ASP A 99 -3.26 -14.17 4.81
C ASP A 99 -2.10 -13.23 5.20
N VAL A 100 -2.31 -12.44 6.26
CA VAL A 100 -1.30 -11.58 6.87
C VAL A 100 -1.35 -11.70 8.38
N ALA A 101 -0.29 -12.23 8.99
CA ALA A 101 -0.20 -12.48 10.41
C ALA A 101 0.89 -11.61 11.06
N VAL A 102 0.51 -10.88 12.11
CA VAL A 102 1.41 -10.02 12.90
C VAL A 102 1.44 -10.51 14.35
N ALA A 103 2.52 -11.20 14.72
CA ALA A 103 2.75 -11.66 16.08
C ALA A 103 3.25 -10.51 16.96
N MET A 104 2.82 -10.44 18.21
CA MET A 104 3.35 -9.45 19.16
C MET A 104 4.71 -9.89 19.72
N ASN A 105 5.61 -8.95 20.01
CA ASN A 105 6.94 -9.26 20.54
C ASN A 105 6.89 -9.84 21.97
N SER A 106 5.89 -9.45 22.76
CA SER A 106 5.58 -10.11 24.04
C SER A 106 4.99 -11.51 23.88
N GLY A 107 4.67 -11.91 22.65
CA GLY A 107 4.03 -13.19 22.35
C GLY A 107 4.98 -14.38 22.41
N THR A 108 4.38 -15.56 22.41
CA THR A 108 5.08 -16.85 22.49
C THR A 108 5.94 -17.12 21.25
N GLN A 109 6.98 -17.97 21.37
CA GLN A 109 7.80 -18.35 20.20
C GLN A 109 6.94 -18.98 19.09
N ALA A 110 5.97 -19.83 19.45
CA ALA A 110 5.03 -20.41 18.49
C ALA A 110 4.24 -19.34 17.71
N ALA A 111 3.79 -18.27 18.37
CA ALA A 111 3.13 -17.16 17.69
C ALA A 111 4.09 -16.41 16.75
N LYS A 112 5.33 -16.18 17.17
CA LYS A 112 6.37 -15.51 16.35
C LYS A 112 6.78 -16.34 15.13
N GLU A 113 6.83 -17.66 15.26
CA GLU A 113 7.14 -18.58 14.16
C GLU A 113 5.96 -18.74 13.18
N ALA A 114 4.72 -18.65 13.69
CA ALA A 114 3.52 -18.69 12.86
C ALA A 114 3.22 -17.36 12.16
N GLY A 115 3.65 -16.23 12.72
CA GLY A 115 3.44 -14.89 12.17
C GLY A 115 4.36 -14.58 10.98
N ASN A 116 3.88 -13.80 10.02
CA ASN A 116 4.73 -13.30 8.92
C ASN A 116 5.59 -12.11 9.36
N MET A 117 5.14 -11.39 10.40
CA MET A 117 5.77 -10.19 10.94
C MET A 117 5.71 -10.24 12.47
N VAL A 118 6.67 -9.59 13.13
CA VAL A 118 6.69 -9.42 14.59
C VAL A 118 6.62 -7.93 14.92
N ASP A 119 5.60 -7.54 15.69
CA ASP A 119 5.47 -6.19 16.21
C ASP A 119 6.24 -6.02 17.52
N LEU A 120 7.35 -5.29 17.44
CA LEU A 120 8.24 -4.98 18.56
C LEU A 120 7.58 -4.16 19.68
N ASP A 121 6.55 -3.38 19.38
CA ASP A 121 5.88 -2.50 20.36
C ASP A 121 4.61 -3.13 20.97
N SER A 122 4.25 -4.35 20.57
CA SER A 122 3.06 -5.06 21.04
C SER A 122 1.81 -4.16 20.99
N ASN A 123 1.56 -3.52 19.83
CA ASN A 123 0.46 -2.61 19.62
C ASN A 123 -0.44 -3.06 18.45
N PRO A 124 -1.64 -3.59 18.70
CA PRO A 124 -2.51 -4.13 17.65
C PRO A 124 -2.93 -3.07 16.61
N THR A 125 -2.83 -1.77 16.93
CA THR A 125 -3.11 -0.69 15.98
C THR A 125 -2.07 -0.58 14.87
N LYS A 126 -0.88 -1.18 15.00
CA LYS A 126 0.16 -1.14 13.97
C LYS A 126 -0.22 -1.93 12.71
N LEU A 127 -1.16 -2.86 12.80
CA LEU A 127 -1.72 -3.52 11.62
C LEU A 127 -2.27 -2.51 10.60
N ILE A 128 -2.73 -1.35 11.08
CA ILE A 128 -3.17 -0.22 10.24
C ILE A 128 -2.00 0.37 9.45
N GLU A 129 -0.85 0.53 10.09
CA GLU A 129 0.36 1.06 9.46
C GLU A 129 0.92 0.06 8.45
N VAL A 130 0.95 -1.23 8.78
CA VAL A 130 1.33 -2.31 7.87
C VAL A 130 0.47 -2.27 6.61
N VAL A 131 -0.85 -2.18 6.75
CA VAL A 131 -1.78 -2.08 5.61
C VAL A 131 -1.55 -0.79 4.83
N HIS A 132 -1.31 0.34 5.50
CA HIS A 132 -1.07 1.63 4.85
C HIS A 132 0.21 1.59 4.00
N ILE A 133 1.31 1.13 4.58
CA ILE A 133 2.61 0.99 3.91
C ILE A 133 2.50 0.02 2.74
N GLY A 134 1.85 -1.13 2.94
CA GLY A 134 1.57 -2.10 1.87
C GLY A 134 0.82 -1.49 0.70
N LYS A 135 -0.26 -0.75 0.96
CA LYS A 135 -1.02 -0.04 -0.09
C LYS A 135 -0.19 1.02 -0.79
N GLN A 136 0.61 1.79 -0.06
CA GLN A 136 1.47 2.83 -0.64
C GLN A 136 2.52 2.22 -1.58
N MET A 137 3.14 1.10 -1.21
CA MET A 137 4.10 0.39 -2.08
C MET A 137 3.43 -0.10 -3.38
N LEU A 138 2.27 -0.76 -3.27
CA LEU A 138 1.53 -1.25 -4.43
C LEU A 138 1.11 -0.12 -5.38
N MET A 139 0.60 0.98 -4.82
CA MET A 139 0.20 2.16 -5.60
C MET A 139 1.41 2.79 -6.30
N THR A 140 2.52 2.97 -5.58
CA THR A 140 3.75 3.55 -6.15
C THR A 140 4.26 2.71 -7.31
N ARG A 141 4.29 1.39 -7.16
CA ARG A 141 4.68 0.47 -8.24
C ARG A 141 3.75 0.60 -9.44
N GLY A 142 2.43 0.53 -9.23
CA GLY A 142 1.44 0.66 -10.31
C GLY A 142 1.52 1.99 -11.05
N SER A 143 1.68 3.11 -10.33
CA SER A 143 1.84 4.45 -10.91
C SER A 143 3.11 4.57 -11.75
N LEU A 144 4.26 4.08 -11.24
CA LEU A 144 5.52 4.10 -12.00
C LEU A 144 5.46 3.21 -13.24
N THR A 145 4.85 2.03 -13.15
CA THR A 145 4.65 1.16 -14.32
C THR A 145 3.77 1.83 -15.36
N THR A 146 2.66 2.45 -14.96
CA THR A 146 1.77 3.19 -15.86
C THR A 146 2.51 4.32 -16.57
N PHE A 147 3.28 5.11 -15.81
CA PHE A 147 4.08 6.19 -16.35
C PHE A 147 5.16 5.68 -17.33
N SER A 148 5.87 4.62 -16.95
CA SER A 148 6.94 4.05 -17.75
C SER A 148 6.44 3.49 -19.08
N ILE A 149 5.31 2.79 -19.09
CA ILE A 149 4.71 2.25 -20.32
C ILE A 149 4.21 3.39 -21.21
N ALA A 150 3.54 4.40 -20.64
CA ALA A 150 3.05 5.54 -21.42
C ALA A 150 4.20 6.33 -22.07
N ASN A 151 5.35 6.41 -21.39
CA ASN A 151 6.56 7.07 -21.90
C ASN A 151 7.10 6.41 -23.18
N ASP A 152 6.97 5.08 -23.32
CA ASP A 152 7.48 4.38 -24.49
C ASP A 152 6.85 4.86 -25.81
N VAL A 153 5.62 5.39 -25.77
CA VAL A 153 4.97 6.01 -26.95
C VAL A 153 5.84 7.13 -27.54
N ALA A 154 6.29 8.07 -26.71
CA ALA A 154 7.14 9.18 -27.17
C ALA A 154 8.49 8.67 -27.68
N LYS A 155 9.08 7.67 -27.01
CA LYS A 155 10.35 7.07 -27.43
C LYS A 155 10.25 6.45 -28.83
N TYR A 156 9.14 5.76 -29.14
CA TYR A 156 8.92 5.24 -30.49
C TYR A 156 8.85 6.37 -31.53
N PHE A 157 8.13 7.45 -31.25
CA PHE A 157 8.07 8.62 -32.15
C PHE A 157 9.41 9.38 -32.29
N ALA A 158 10.33 9.26 -31.33
CA ALA A 158 11.68 9.82 -31.46
C ALA A 158 12.61 8.90 -32.26
N ILE A 159 12.64 7.61 -31.93
CA ILE A 159 13.68 6.69 -32.39
C ILE A 159 13.35 6.09 -33.76
N ILE A 160 12.10 5.69 -34.02
CA ILE A 160 11.72 5.04 -35.29
C ILE A 160 11.99 5.91 -36.51
N PRO A 161 11.51 7.18 -36.60
CA PRO A 161 11.80 8.00 -37.77
C PRO A 161 13.30 8.28 -37.93
N ALA A 162 14.02 8.47 -36.82
CA ALA A 162 15.45 8.73 -36.83
C ALA A 162 16.27 7.50 -37.30
N ALA A 163 16.04 6.33 -36.71
CA ALA A 163 16.79 5.10 -37.00
C ALA A 163 16.62 4.64 -38.44
N PHE A 164 15.44 4.89 -39.04
CA PHE A 164 15.13 4.49 -40.41
C PHE A 164 15.23 5.64 -41.43
N ALA A 165 15.66 6.84 -41.02
CA ALA A 165 15.72 8.02 -41.90
C ALA A 165 16.50 7.78 -43.20
N ALA A 166 17.56 6.97 -43.16
CA ALA A 166 18.38 6.63 -44.32
C ALA A 166 17.80 5.50 -45.20
N THR A 167 16.98 4.62 -44.63
CA THR A 167 16.44 3.44 -45.35
C THR A 167 15.04 3.69 -45.90
N TYR A 168 14.19 4.37 -45.12
CA TYR A 168 12.81 4.70 -45.47
C TYR A 168 12.53 6.18 -45.15
N PRO A 169 12.94 7.12 -46.02
CA PRO A 169 12.76 8.55 -45.77
C PRO A 169 11.29 8.97 -45.58
N GLN A 170 10.32 8.18 -46.07
CA GLN A 170 8.89 8.44 -45.85
C GLN A 170 8.51 8.39 -44.36
N LEU A 171 9.25 7.65 -43.53
CA LEU A 171 9.00 7.56 -42.09
C LEU A 171 9.32 8.86 -41.34
N ASN A 172 10.01 9.83 -41.97
CA ASN A 172 10.20 11.16 -41.39
C ASN A 172 8.88 11.89 -41.13
N ALA A 173 7.79 11.52 -41.81
CA ALA A 173 6.44 12.01 -41.51
C ALA A 173 5.98 11.65 -40.08
N LEU A 174 6.56 10.61 -39.46
CA LEU A 174 6.30 10.21 -38.07
C LEU A 174 7.13 11.01 -37.06
N ASN A 175 8.01 11.92 -37.49
CA ASN A 175 8.72 12.84 -36.59
C ASN A 175 7.78 13.96 -36.12
N VAL A 176 6.78 13.59 -35.31
CA VAL A 176 5.76 14.50 -34.76
C VAL A 176 6.40 15.59 -33.89
N MET A 177 7.54 15.30 -33.26
CA MET A 177 8.28 16.25 -32.42
C MET A 177 9.14 17.25 -33.23
N GLY A 178 9.30 17.04 -34.54
CA GLY A 178 10.14 17.87 -35.40
C GLY A 178 11.58 17.96 -34.90
N LEU A 179 12.18 16.81 -34.52
CA LEU A 179 13.56 16.73 -34.04
C LEU A 179 14.57 17.06 -35.14
N HIS A 180 15.69 17.69 -34.78
CA HIS A 180 16.62 18.33 -35.73
C HIS A 180 17.34 17.36 -36.67
N SER A 181 17.97 16.31 -36.13
CA SER A 181 18.70 15.30 -36.91
C SER A 181 18.46 13.89 -36.38
N PRO A 182 18.67 12.82 -37.18
CA PRO A 182 18.56 11.45 -36.68
C PRO A 182 19.46 11.16 -35.47
N ASN A 183 20.68 11.71 -35.47
CA ASN A 183 21.62 11.54 -34.38
C ASN A 183 21.16 12.30 -33.12
N SER A 184 20.70 13.55 -33.27
CA SER A 184 20.19 14.35 -32.14
C SER A 184 18.93 13.73 -31.53
N ALA A 185 18.05 13.16 -32.35
CA ALA A 185 16.83 12.50 -31.90
C ALA A 185 17.11 11.26 -31.04
N ILE A 186 18.00 10.37 -31.50
CA ILE A 186 18.40 9.17 -30.74
C ILE A 186 19.10 9.59 -29.45
N LEU A 187 20.03 10.54 -29.52
CA LEU A 187 20.78 11.03 -28.36
C LEU A 187 19.84 11.66 -27.32
N SER A 188 18.88 12.47 -27.76
CA SER A 188 17.88 13.10 -26.88
C SER A 188 17.00 12.06 -26.17
N ALA A 189 16.56 11.03 -26.90
CA ALA A 189 15.77 9.93 -26.31
C ALA A 189 16.58 9.16 -25.25
N VAL A 190 17.87 8.88 -25.51
CA VAL A 190 18.76 8.19 -24.57
C VAL A 190 19.03 9.05 -23.32
N ILE A 191 19.35 10.34 -23.49
CA ILE A 191 19.56 11.28 -22.37
C ILE A 191 18.28 11.39 -21.53
N PHE A 192 17.12 11.55 -22.16
CA PHE A 192 15.85 11.59 -21.45
C PHE A 192 15.62 10.33 -20.62
N ASN A 193 15.88 9.15 -21.18
CA ASN A 193 15.72 7.89 -20.48
C ASN A 193 16.66 7.74 -19.28
N ALA A 194 17.86 8.32 -19.32
CA ALA A 194 18.76 8.35 -18.18
C ALA A 194 18.28 9.34 -17.10
N LEU A 195 17.90 10.56 -17.50
CA LEU A 195 17.49 11.61 -16.57
C LEU A 195 16.17 11.28 -15.87
N ILE A 196 15.21 10.68 -16.56
CA ILE A 196 13.89 10.39 -15.99
C ILE A 196 13.99 9.46 -14.78
N ILE A 197 14.97 8.54 -14.75
CA ILE A 197 15.23 7.68 -13.59
C ILE A 197 15.56 8.53 -12.36
N ILE A 198 16.46 9.50 -12.49
CA ILE A 198 16.87 10.39 -11.40
C ILE A 198 15.67 11.16 -10.85
N PHE A 199 14.80 11.67 -11.73
CA PHE A 199 13.59 12.40 -11.34
C PHE A 199 12.53 11.51 -10.67
N LEU A 200 12.48 10.22 -10.99
CA LEU A 200 11.51 9.28 -10.41
C LEU A 200 11.98 8.65 -9.09
N ILE A 201 13.28 8.68 -8.76
CA ILE A 201 13.81 8.15 -7.48
C ILE A 201 13.11 8.74 -6.25
N PRO A 202 12.94 10.07 -6.10
CA PRO A 202 12.26 10.64 -4.95
C PRO A 202 10.83 10.14 -4.80
N LEU A 203 10.13 9.94 -5.92
CA LEU A 203 8.76 9.39 -5.93
C LEU A 203 8.74 7.91 -5.55
N ALA A 204 9.72 7.12 -6.02
CA ALA A 204 9.85 5.71 -5.68
C ALA A 204 10.14 5.50 -4.18
N LEU A 205 10.96 6.38 -3.57
CA LEU A 205 11.34 6.29 -2.17
C LEU A 205 10.29 6.87 -1.20
N LYS A 206 9.76 8.06 -1.50
CA LYS A 206 8.72 8.69 -0.66
C LYS A 206 7.36 8.00 -0.83
N GLY A 207 7.14 7.36 -1.97
CA GLY A 207 5.89 6.74 -2.35
C GLY A 207 4.80 7.74 -2.76
N VAL A 208 3.80 7.22 -3.45
CA VAL A 208 2.62 7.97 -3.89
C VAL A 208 1.66 8.14 -2.72
N SER A 209 1.22 9.38 -2.47
CA SER A 209 0.25 9.67 -1.41
C SER A 209 -1.06 8.90 -1.63
N TYR A 210 -1.37 7.98 -0.71
CA TYR A 210 -2.60 7.20 -0.72
C TYR A 210 -3.79 8.08 -0.33
N LYS A 211 -4.85 8.05 -1.14
CA LYS A 211 -6.17 8.61 -0.80
C LYS A 211 -7.20 7.50 -0.81
N PRO A 212 -8.04 7.34 0.23
CA PRO A 212 -9.08 6.32 0.26
C PRO A 212 -10.14 6.62 -0.80
N LEU A 213 -10.08 5.90 -1.92
CA LEU A 213 -11.00 6.00 -3.05
C LEU A 213 -11.40 4.58 -3.46
N SER A 214 -12.53 4.43 -4.15
CA SER A 214 -12.91 3.14 -4.74
C SER A 214 -11.88 2.69 -5.78
N ALA A 215 -11.78 1.38 -6.01
CA ALA A 215 -10.83 0.82 -6.98
C ALA A 215 -10.95 1.46 -8.38
N SER A 216 -12.18 1.69 -8.86
CA SER A 216 -12.44 2.34 -10.15
C SER A 216 -12.01 3.82 -10.17
N ALA A 217 -12.27 4.56 -9.09
CA ALA A 217 -11.85 5.95 -8.97
C ALA A 217 -10.32 6.08 -8.86
N MET A 218 -9.67 5.15 -8.15
CA MET A 218 -8.21 5.06 -8.07
C MET A 218 -7.58 4.77 -9.42
N LEU A 219 -8.08 3.77 -10.14
CA LEU A 219 -7.60 3.40 -11.47
C LEU A 219 -7.70 4.59 -12.43
N ARG A 220 -8.89 5.20 -12.51
CA ARG A 220 -9.12 6.38 -13.36
C ARG A 220 -8.13 7.49 -13.02
N ARG A 221 -8.01 7.85 -11.73
CA ARG A 221 -7.07 8.89 -11.30
C ARG A 221 -5.62 8.55 -11.65
N ASN A 222 -5.22 7.29 -11.48
CA ASN A 222 -3.88 6.84 -11.82
C ASN A 222 -3.59 6.98 -13.32
N LEU A 223 -4.53 6.57 -14.18
CA LEU A 223 -4.42 6.74 -15.63
C LEU A 223 -4.38 8.21 -16.05
N TRP A 224 -5.20 9.07 -15.44
CA TRP A 224 -5.19 10.51 -15.75
C TRP A 224 -3.90 11.21 -15.32
N ILE A 225 -3.34 10.87 -14.15
CA ILE A 225 -2.14 11.55 -13.65
C ILE A 225 -0.88 10.94 -14.26
N TYR A 226 -0.69 9.63 -14.09
CA TYR A 226 0.55 8.95 -14.47
C TYR A 226 0.53 8.44 -15.91
N GLY A 227 -0.65 8.11 -16.46
CA GLY A 227 -0.79 7.75 -17.87
C GLY A 227 -0.60 8.97 -18.77
N LEU A 228 -1.39 10.04 -18.61
CA LEU A 228 -1.19 11.25 -19.41
C LEU A 228 0.11 11.97 -19.07
N GLY A 229 0.52 12.00 -17.80
CA GLY A 229 1.83 12.53 -17.42
C GLY A 229 2.96 11.75 -18.11
N GLY A 230 2.88 10.42 -18.11
CA GLY A 230 3.82 9.55 -18.82
C GLY A 230 3.77 9.70 -20.34
N LEU A 231 2.63 10.12 -20.90
CA LEU A 231 2.52 10.43 -22.31
C LEU A 231 3.12 11.80 -22.65
N VAL A 232 2.75 12.87 -21.94
CA VAL A 232 3.08 14.26 -22.32
C VAL A 232 4.50 14.65 -21.92
N VAL A 233 4.94 14.28 -20.70
CA VAL A 233 6.25 14.71 -20.17
C VAL A 233 7.40 14.29 -21.09
N PRO A 234 7.44 13.07 -21.65
CA PRO A 234 8.51 12.66 -22.55
C PRO A 234 8.55 13.40 -23.89
N PHE A 235 7.39 13.75 -24.49
CA PHE A 235 7.38 14.56 -25.72
C PHE A 235 8.04 15.92 -25.47
N ILE A 236 7.69 16.56 -24.35
CA ILE A 236 8.28 17.86 -23.97
C ILE A 236 9.76 17.68 -23.64
N GLY A 237 10.10 16.67 -22.82
CA GLY A 237 11.47 16.43 -22.36
C GLY A 237 12.44 16.13 -23.49
N ILE A 238 12.08 15.22 -24.41
CA ILE A 238 12.90 14.88 -25.58
C ILE A 238 13.07 16.12 -26.46
N LYS A 239 12.01 16.89 -26.71
CA LYS A 239 12.10 18.10 -27.53
C LYS A 239 13.01 19.16 -26.92
N VAL A 240 12.92 19.38 -25.62
CA VAL A 240 13.79 20.33 -24.90
C VAL A 240 15.25 19.90 -24.98
N ILE A 241 15.54 18.61 -24.78
CA ILE A 241 16.90 18.08 -24.90
C ILE A 241 17.44 18.26 -26.32
N ASP A 242 16.64 17.94 -27.35
CA ASP A 242 17.02 18.09 -28.75
C ASP A 242 17.37 19.55 -29.08
N VAL A 243 16.49 20.48 -28.69
CA VAL A 243 16.73 21.92 -28.89
C VAL A 243 18.00 22.38 -28.18
N LEU A 244 18.27 21.91 -26.96
CA LEU A 244 19.49 22.25 -26.23
C LEU A 244 20.75 21.71 -26.91
N LEU A 245 20.70 20.49 -27.43
CA LEU A 245 21.82 19.90 -28.17
C LEU A 245 22.13 20.69 -29.45
N THR A 246 21.09 21.08 -30.19
CA THR A 246 21.25 21.91 -31.41
C THR A 246 21.78 23.31 -31.07
N LEU A 247 21.27 23.95 -30.02
CA LEU A 247 21.73 25.28 -29.59
C LEU A 247 23.19 25.29 -29.13
N LEU A 248 23.65 24.20 -28.51
CA LEU A 248 25.04 24.04 -28.07
C LEU A 248 25.98 23.55 -29.18
N GLY A 249 25.46 23.27 -30.39
CA GLY A 249 26.25 22.75 -31.50
C GLY A 249 26.81 21.35 -31.26
N LEU A 250 26.19 20.58 -30.38
CA LEU A 250 26.62 19.23 -30.00
C LEU A 250 26.00 18.13 -30.91
N ALA A 251 25.02 18.48 -31.75
CA ALA A 251 24.33 17.57 -32.66
C ALA A 251 23.70 18.28 -33.86
#